data_AF-A0A2C6L6J0-F1
#
_entry.id   AF-A0A2C6L6J0-F1
#
_cell.length_a   1.000
_cell.length_b   1.000
_cell.length_c   1.000
_cell.angle_alpha   90.00
_cell.angle_beta   90.00
_cell.angle_gamma   90.00
#
_symmetry.space_group_name_H-M   'P 1'
#
loop_
_entity.id
_entity.type
_entity.pdbx_description
1 polymer ?
#
loop_
_entity_poly.entity_id
_entity_poly.type
_entity_poly.pdbx_seq_one_letter_code
_entity_poly.pdbx_strand_id
1 'polypeptide(L)'
;MDVDVTEEAQKRICRFSSLNHTFVDLESRIEKLSDDIRTLRDAQEEVMIAINPEDVMLKVGECFAAVDTETAEEVLERQLAEKQKLLGDCKEQLEATKTEMTELKAKLYGEFGDRINLDK
;
A
#
# COMPACT_ATOMS: atom_id res chain seq x y z
N MET A 1 -18.87 35.78 15.86
CA MET A 1 -19.18 34.59 16.66
C MET A 1 -18.06 33.61 16.45
N ASP A 2 -17.22 33.46 17.47
CA ASP A 2 -16.27 32.35 17.56
C ASP A 2 -17.04 31.03 17.48
N VAL A 3 -16.53 30.07 16.73
CA VAL A 3 -17.05 28.70 16.79
C VAL A 3 -16.39 28.07 18.01
N ASP A 4 -17.16 27.80 19.04
CA ASP A 4 -16.66 27.01 20.16
C ASP A 4 -16.36 25.59 19.65
N VAL A 5 -15.07 25.22 19.63
CA VAL A 5 -14.65 23.88 19.21
C VAL A 5 -15.04 22.92 20.32
N THR A 6 -16.09 22.15 20.09
CA THR A 6 -16.51 21.11 21.03
C THR A 6 -15.47 19.99 21.11
N GLU A 7 -15.43 19.27 22.23
CA GLU A 7 -14.54 18.10 22.37
C GLU A 7 -14.79 17.06 21.26
N GLU A 8 -16.04 16.90 20.84
CA GLU A 8 -16.40 16.01 19.74
C GLU A 8 -15.84 16.47 18.39
N ALA A 9 -15.85 17.78 18.12
CA ALA A 9 -15.24 18.33 16.92
C ALA A 9 -13.72 18.15 16.92
N GLN A 10 -13.06 18.36 18.06
CA GLN A 10 -11.62 18.12 18.19
C GLN A 10 -11.29 16.64 17.93
N LYS A 11 -12.10 15.71 18.43
CA LYS A 11 -11.96 14.26 18.13
C LYS A 11 -12.09 13.98 16.63
N ARG A 12 -13.05 14.62 15.94
CA ARG A 12 -13.21 14.50 14.49
C ARG A 12 -11.99 15.05 13.74
N ILE A 13 -11.44 16.18 14.15
CA ILE A 13 -10.24 16.77 13.55
C ILE A 13 -9.04 15.83 13.72
N CYS A 14 -8.79 15.34 14.93
CA CYS A 14 -7.70 14.39 15.18
C CYS A 14 -7.87 13.11 14.35
N ARG A 15 -9.09 12.56 14.29
CA ARG A 15 -9.39 11.39 13.45
C ARG A 15 -9.12 11.65 11.98
N PHE A 16 -9.52 12.81 11.45
CA PHE A 16 -9.24 13.20 10.07
C PHE A 16 -7.73 13.24 9.79
N SER A 17 -6.94 13.84 10.68
CA SER A 17 -5.48 13.87 10.57
C SER A 17 -4.88 12.46 10.57
N SER A 18 -5.33 11.57 11.47
CA SER A 18 -4.86 10.18 11.49
C SER A 18 -5.21 9.42 10.21
N LEU A 19 -6.43 9.60 9.69
CA LEU A 19 -6.84 8.98 8.43
C LEU A 19 -6.02 9.49 7.25
N ASN A 20 -5.67 10.76 7.23
CA ASN A 20 -4.82 11.34 6.19
C ASN A 20 -3.41 10.73 6.18
N HIS A 21 -2.79 10.59 7.36
CA HIS A 21 -1.51 9.88 7.47
C HIS A 21 -1.62 8.43 6.99
N THR A 22 -2.69 7.74 7.41
CA THR A 22 -2.94 6.34 6.99
C THR A 22 -3.13 6.24 5.48
N PHE A 23 -3.82 7.20 4.87
CA PHE A 23 -4.04 7.27 3.42
C PHE A 23 -2.72 7.41 2.67
N VAL A 24 -1.86 8.36 3.06
CA VAL A 24 -0.54 8.57 2.44
C VAL A 24 0.35 7.35 2.60
N ASP A 25 0.35 6.72 3.78
CA ASP A 25 1.13 5.50 4.03
C ASP A 25 0.64 4.33 3.16
N LEU A 26 -0.69 4.18 2.99
CA LEU A 26 -1.28 3.17 2.12
C LEU A 26 -0.96 3.44 0.64
N GLU A 27 -1.02 4.68 0.17
CA GLU A 27 -0.61 5.04 -1.19
C GLU A 27 0.85 4.67 -1.46
N SER A 28 1.77 5.04 -0.56
CA SER A 28 3.19 4.69 -0.67
C SER A 28 3.41 3.17 -0.65
N ARG A 29 2.66 2.45 0.19
CA ARG A 29 2.74 0.99 0.26
C ARG A 29 2.23 0.32 -1.02
N ILE A 30 1.15 0.83 -1.60
CA ILE A 30 0.58 0.34 -2.88
C ILE A 30 1.57 0.54 -4.01
N GLU A 31 2.24 1.70 -4.07
CA GLU A 31 3.28 1.98 -5.07
C GLU A 31 4.43 0.97 -4.96
N LYS A 32 5.00 0.81 -3.76
CA LYS A 32 6.09 -0.17 -3.51
C LYS A 32 5.69 -1.60 -3.85
N LEU A 33 4.49 -2.04 -3.45
CA LEU A 33 4.00 -3.37 -3.78
C LEU A 33 3.80 -3.56 -5.28
N SER A 34 3.37 -2.52 -5.99
CA SER A 34 3.20 -2.57 -7.44
C SER A 34 4.53 -2.70 -8.17
N ASP A 35 5.56 -1.99 -7.70
CA ASP A 35 6.91 -2.10 -8.25
C ASP A 35 7.54 -3.45 -7.92
N ASP A 36 7.42 -3.94 -6.68
CA ASP A 36 7.88 -5.27 -6.31
C ASP A 36 7.24 -6.37 -7.18
N ILE A 37 5.94 -6.26 -7.47
CA ILE A 37 5.22 -7.20 -8.34
C ILE A 37 5.76 -7.15 -9.77
N ARG A 38 6.10 -5.97 -10.29
CA ARG A 38 6.73 -5.83 -11.61
C ARG A 38 8.09 -6.52 -11.63
N THR A 39 8.94 -6.20 -10.65
CA THR A 39 10.27 -6.82 -10.53
C THR A 39 10.21 -8.34 -10.41
N LEU A 40 9.23 -8.89 -9.68
CA LEU A 40 9.04 -10.35 -9.60
C LEU A 40 8.60 -10.97 -10.93
N ARG A 41 7.75 -10.27 -11.71
CA ARG A 41 7.34 -10.74 -13.04
C ARG A 41 8.49 -10.70 -14.04
N ASP A 42 9.27 -9.62 -14.01
CA ASP A 42 10.48 -9.51 -14.83
C ASP A 42 11.44 -10.66 -14.48
N ALA A 43 11.64 -10.96 -13.19
CA ALA A 43 12.45 -12.10 -12.76
C ALA A 43 11.90 -13.45 -13.24
N GLN A 44 10.58 -13.65 -13.26
CA GLN A 44 9.99 -14.88 -13.82
C GLN A 44 10.26 -15.01 -15.32
N GLU A 45 10.16 -13.92 -16.07
CA GLU A 45 10.44 -13.92 -17.51
C GLU A 45 11.91 -14.26 -17.78
N GLU A 46 12.84 -13.69 -17.00
CA GLU A 46 14.27 -13.99 -17.09
C GLU A 46 14.60 -15.46 -16.76
N VAL A 47 13.96 -16.04 -15.74
CA VAL A 47 14.13 -17.47 -15.41
C VAL A 47 13.62 -18.36 -16.56
N MET A 48 12.50 -18.02 -17.17
CA MET A 48 11.90 -18.79 -18.27
C MET A 48 12.79 -18.83 -19.53
N ILE A 49 13.53 -17.75 -19.80
CA ILE A 49 14.42 -17.66 -20.98
C ILE A 49 15.86 -18.11 -20.67
N ALA A 50 16.16 -18.53 -19.43
CA ALA A 50 17.48 -18.98 -19.04
C ALA A 50 17.88 -20.25 -19.81
N ILE A 51 19.01 -20.18 -20.52
CA ILE A 51 19.51 -21.30 -21.35
C ILE A 51 20.19 -22.37 -20.49
N ASN A 52 20.95 -21.96 -19.48
CA ASN A 52 21.55 -22.89 -18.53
C ASN A 52 20.87 -22.73 -17.16
N PRO A 53 20.27 -23.80 -16.61
CA PRO A 53 19.66 -23.77 -15.28
C PRO A 53 20.63 -23.34 -14.16
N GLU A 54 21.92 -23.61 -14.35
CA GLU A 54 22.99 -23.29 -13.38
C GLU A 54 23.25 -21.77 -13.25
N ASP A 55 22.75 -20.96 -14.19
CA ASP A 55 22.88 -19.51 -14.16
C ASP A 55 21.82 -18.85 -13.26
N VAL A 56 20.83 -19.61 -12.77
CA VAL A 56 19.75 -19.11 -11.90
C VAL A 56 20.15 -19.21 -10.43
N MET A 57 20.10 -18.08 -9.73
CA MET A 57 20.35 -18.00 -8.29
C MET A 57 19.27 -17.18 -7.59
N LEU A 58 18.74 -17.73 -6.49
CA LEU A 58 17.83 -17.01 -5.62
C LEU A 58 18.59 -16.24 -4.55
N LYS A 59 18.20 -14.98 -4.34
CA LYS A 59 18.69 -14.18 -3.22
C LYS A 59 17.89 -14.49 -1.95
N VAL A 60 18.57 -14.91 -0.89
CA VAL A 60 17.99 -15.16 0.44
C VAL A 60 18.73 -14.30 1.47
N GLY A 61 18.10 -13.21 1.90
CA GLY A 61 18.74 -12.20 2.74
C GLY A 61 19.92 -11.54 2.03
N GLU A 62 21.14 -11.82 2.48
CA GLU A 62 22.40 -11.30 1.91
C GLU A 62 23.16 -12.33 1.07
N CYS A 63 22.67 -13.58 0.99
CA CYS A 63 23.31 -14.67 0.27
C CYS A 63 22.58 -15.01 -1.03
N PHE A 64 23.26 -15.69 -1.94
CA PHE A 64 22.69 -16.28 -3.15
C PHE A 64 22.80 -17.81 -3.07
N ALA A 65 21.71 -18.50 -3.44
CA ALA A 65 21.66 -19.95 -3.50
C ALA A 65 21.33 -20.38 -4.93
N ALA A 66 22.16 -21.26 -5.49
CA ALA A 66 21.84 -21.95 -6.73
C ALA A 66 20.66 -22.89 -6.48
N VAL A 67 19.66 -22.82 -7.36
CA VAL A 67 18.48 -23.67 -7.34
C VAL A 67 18.16 -24.08 -8.76
N ASP A 68 17.43 -25.19 -8.93
CA ASP A 68 16.85 -25.49 -10.24
C ASP A 68 15.76 -24.47 -10.61
N THR A 69 15.46 -24.41 -11.91
CA THR A 69 14.50 -23.45 -12.48
C THR A 69 13.09 -23.67 -11.95
N GLU A 70 12.68 -24.92 -11.69
CA GLU A 70 11.37 -25.27 -11.14
C GLU A 70 11.20 -24.67 -9.74
N THR A 71 12.19 -24.86 -8.87
CA THR A 71 12.23 -24.26 -7.52
C THR A 71 12.24 -22.73 -7.59
N ALA A 72 12.98 -22.14 -8.53
CA ALA A 72 13.00 -20.69 -8.72
C ALA A 72 11.62 -20.15 -9.11
N GLU A 73 10.96 -20.80 -10.07
CA GLU A 73 9.61 -20.46 -10.54
C GLU A 73 8.59 -20.56 -9.40
N GLU A 74 8.58 -21.67 -8.65
CA GLU A 74 7.67 -21.87 -7.51
C GLU A 74 7.83 -20.77 -6.44
N VAL A 75 9.08 -20.41 -6.13
CA VAL A 75 9.38 -19.37 -5.13
C VAL A 75 8.93 -18.00 -5.62
N LEU A 76 9.13 -17.70 -6.90
CA LEU A 76 8.68 -16.44 -7.52
C LEU A 76 7.15 -16.37 -7.58
N GLU A 77 6.47 -17.44 -7.98
CA GLU A 77 5.01 -17.52 -8.01
C GLU A 77 4.39 -17.31 -6.63
N ARG A 78 4.95 -17.96 -5.60
CA ARG A 78 4.48 -17.79 -4.21
C ARG A 78 4.62 -16.34 -3.76
N GLN A 79 5.79 -15.73 -3.97
CA GLN A 79 6.01 -14.33 -3.59
C GLN A 79 5.10 -13.37 -4.36
N LEU A 80 4.87 -13.64 -5.64
CA LEU A 80 3.97 -12.85 -6.47
C LEU A 80 2.53 -12.92 -5.95
N ALA A 81 2.04 -14.12 -5.62
CA ALA A 81 0.70 -14.32 -5.07
C ALA A 81 0.53 -13.63 -3.71
N GLU A 82 1.51 -13.74 -2.82
CA GLU A 82 1.51 -13.07 -1.52
C GLU A 82 1.46 -11.55 -1.67
N LYS A 83 2.29 -10.97 -2.54
CA LYS A 83 2.31 -9.52 -2.78
C LYS A 83 1.04 -9.03 -3.47
N GLN A 84 0.47 -9.80 -4.40
CA GLN A 84 -0.80 -9.45 -5.05
C GLN A 84 -1.95 -9.43 -4.05
N LYS A 85 -1.99 -10.40 -3.13
CA LYS A 85 -2.97 -10.39 -2.03
C LYS A 85 -2.81 -9.17 -1.15
N LEU A 86 -1.58 -8.87 -0.69
CA LEU A 86 -1.29 -7.68 0.11
C LEU A 86 -1.66 -6.39 -0.61
N LEU A 87 -1.43 -6.31 -1.92
CA LEU A 87 -1.81 -5.17 -2.75
C LEU A 87 -3.34 -5.00 -2.78
N GLY A 88 -4.08 -6.10 -2.91
CA GLY A 88 -5.54 -6.12 -2.81
C GLY A 88 -6.02 -5.58 -1.47
N ASP A 89 -5.52 -6.15 -0.37
CA ASP A 89 -5.88 -5.74 1.00
C ASP A 89 -5.59 -4.24 1.24
N CYS A 90 -4.46 -3.74 0.73
CA CYS A 90 -4.10 -2.32 0.86
C CYS A 90 -5.04 -1.41 0.06
N LYS A 91 -5.45 -1.82 -1.15
CA LYS A 91 -6.39 -1.05 -1.97
C LYS A 91 -7.78 -1.00 -1.34
N GLU A 92 -8.25 -2.11 -0.77
CA GLU A 92 -9.51 -2.14 -0.03
C GLU A 92 -9.47 -1.21 1.18
N GLN A 93 -8.38 -1.25 1.96
CA GLN A 93 -8.18 -0.34 3.09
C GLN A 93 -8.09 1.13 2.67
N LEU A 94 -7.46 1.41 1.53
CA LEU A 94 -7.35 2.77 0.99
C LEU A 94 -8.74 3.33 0.64
N GLU A 95 -9.58 2.56 -0.05
CA GLU A 95 -10.93 2.98 -0.39
C GLU A 95 -11.84 3.14 0.84
N ALA A 96 -11.70 2.26 1.85
CA ALA A 96 -12.39 2.43 3.13
C ALA A 96 -11.96 3.72 3.85
N THR A 97 -10.65 3.98 3.91
CA THR A 97 -10.08 5.19 4.52
C THR A 97 -10.56 6.45 3.81
N LYS A 98 -10.56 6.44 2.46
CA LYS A 98 -11.04 7.54 1.63
C LYS A 98 -12.54 7.81 1.82
N THR A 99 -13.34 6.76 1.98
CA THR A 99 -14.77 6.88 2.28
C THR A 99 -14.97 7.55 3.64
N GLU A 100 -14.28 7.08 4.68
CA GLU A 100 -14.36 7.66 6.03
C GLU A 100 -13.90 9.14 6.04
N MET A 101 -12.80 9.44 5.35
CA MET A 101 -12.32 10.82 5.21
C MET A 101 -13.34 11.73 4.53
N THR A 102 -14.03 11.26 3.49
CA THR A 102 -15.04 12.04 2.76
C THR A 102 -16.23 12.37 3.65
N GLU A 103 -16.74 11.38 4.40
CA GLU A 103 -17.83 11.58 5.35
C GLU A 103 -17.44 12.55 6.48
N LEU A 104 -16.23 12.40 7.01
CA LEU A 104 -15.72 13.22 8.09
C LEU A 104 -15.46 14.67 7.63
N LYS A 105 -14.95 14.84 6.42
CA LYS A 105 -14.77 16.14 5.77
C LYS A 105 -16.11 16.86 5.63
N ALA A 106 -17.15 16.18 5.13
CA ALA A 106 -18.48 16.78 5.00
C ALA A 106 -19.06 17.23 6.35
N LYS A 107 -18.90 16.43 7.41
CA LYS A 107 -19.32 16.79 8.77
C LYS A 107 -18.58 18.02 9.30
N LEU A 108 -17.25 18.05 9.14
CA LEU A 108 -16.42 19.16 9.59
C LEU A 108 -16.72 20.48 8.84
N TYR A 109 -16.91 20.44 7.52
CA TYR A 109 -17.35 21.63 6.78
C TYR A 109 -18.78 22.06 7.12
N GLY A 110 -19.68 21.13 7.44
CA GLY A 110 -21.03 21.46 7.92
C GLY A 110 -21.03 22.20 9.27
N GLU A 111 -20.09 21.86 10.16
CA GLU A 111 -19.98 22.47 11.49
C GLU A 111 -19.17 23.78 11.50
N PHE A 112 -18.06 23.83 10.75
CA PHE A 112 -17.10 24.93 10.80
C PHE A 112 -17.10 25.84 9.57
N GLY A 113 -17.73 25.41 8.45
CA GLY A 113 -17.75 26.16 7.20
C GLY A 113 -16.33 26.49 6.69
N ASP A 114 -16.15 27.71 6.21
CA ASP A 114 -14.85 28.21 5.70
C ASP A 114 -13.81 28.48 6.80
N ARG A 115 -14.13 28.23 8.08
CA ARG A 115 -13.22 28.46 9.21
C ARG A 115 -12.27 27.30 9.47
N ILE A 116 -12.49 26.15 8.82
CA ILE A 116 -11.60 24.98 8.91
C ILE A 116 -10.90 24.74 7.57
N ASN A 117 -9.59 24.54 7.61
CA ASN A 117 -8.83 24.13 6.44
C ASN A 117 -8.36 22.69 6.61
N LEU A 118 -9.01 21.78 5.87
CA LEU A 118 -8.67 20.37 5.80
C LEU A 118 -7.90 20.13 4.51
N ASP A 119 -6.63 20.55 4.51
CA ASP A 119 -5.73 20.29 3.41
C ASP A 119 -5.32 18.81 3.35
N LYS A 120 -4.91 18.42 2.14
CA LYS A 120 -4.49 17.07 1.75
C LYS A 120 -3.34 16.52 2.57
#